data_AF-M4Z2G1-F1
#
_entry.id   AF-M4Z2G1-F1
#
_cell.length_a   1.000
_cell.length_b   1.000
_cell.length_c   1.000
_cell.angle_alpha   90.00
_cell.angle_beta   90.00
_cell.angle_gamma   90.00
#
_symmetry.space_group_name_H-M   'P 1'
#
loop_
_entity.id
_entity.type
_entity.pdbx_description
1 polymer ?
#
loop_
_entity_poly.entity_id
_entity_poly.type
_entity_poly.pdbx_seq_one_letter_code
_entity_poly.pdbx_strand_id
1 'polypeptide(L)'
;MRGFQIVEIQLDKRGRPAFRLNLGVVPQEGIVHASGRIPAEDVWVQYLEQYFQVYRRPFFRHWFDARRWLGSAPTEADIEATVDEAVTLMPEIEEVFVSGTCGPHVRCVGG
;
A
#
# COMPACT_ATOMS: atom_id res chain seq x y z
N MET A 1 6.18 13.73 8.97
CA MET A 1 7.48 13.02 8.83
C MET A 1 8.34 13.74 7.79
N ARG A 2 9.69 13.77 7.89
CA ARG A 2 10.57 14.39 6.86
C ARG A 2 11.19 13.27 6.02
N GLY A 3 10.99 13.29 4.70
CA GLY A 3 11.45 12.25 3.79
C GLY A 3 10.61 12.19 2.51
N PHE A 4 10.97 11.30 1.58
CA PHE A 4 10.18 11.01 0.40
C PHE A 4 9.03 10.06 0.76
N GLN A 5 7.81 10.46 0.43
CA GLN A 5 6.63 9.61 0.58
C GLN A 5 6.55 8.66 -0.61
N ILE A 6 6.36 7.37 -0.32
CA ILE A 6 6.19 6.35 -1.35
C ILE A 6 4.83 5.69 -1.17
N VAL A 7 4.12 5.57 -2.28
CA VAL A 7 2.93 4.71 -2.42
C VAL A 7 3.28 3.65 -3.46
N GLU A 8 3.38 2.41 -3.02
CA GLU A 8 3.63 1.26 -3.87
C GLU A 8 2.32 0.54 -4.15
N ILE A 9 2.00 0.36 -5.44
CA ILE A 9 0.87 -0.48 -5.88
C ILE A 9 1.40 -1.87 -6.16
N GLN A 10 1.05 -2.82 -5.29
CA GLN A 10 1.43 -4.21 -5.47
C GLN A 10 0.29 -4.99 -6.11
N LEU A 11 0.54 -5.47 -7.34
CA LEU A 11 -0.38 -6.33 -8.08
C LEU A 11 -0.25 -7.80 -7.67
N ASP A 12 -1.35 -8.55 -7.78
CA ASP A 12 -1.35 -9.98 -7.54
C ASP A 12 -0.49 -10.74 -8.57
N LYS A 13 0.44 -11.56 -8.07
CA LYS A 13 1.38 -12.33 -8.92
C LYS A 13 0.73 -13.49 -9.68
N ARG A 14 -0.51 -13.85 -9.35
CA ARG A 14 -1.23 -15.00 -9.94
C ARG A 14 -2.23 -14.56 -11.00
N GLY A 15 -2.11 -13.32 -11.49
CA GLY A 15 -2.97 -12.78 -12.55
C GLY A 15 -4.40 -12.47 -12.10
N ARG A 16 -4.67 -12.42 -10.79
CA ARG A 16 -5.97 -11.98 -10.29
C ARG A 16 -6.07 -10.45 -10.44
N PRO A 17 -7.27 -9.91 -10.72
CA PRO A 17 -7.52 -8.47 -10.80
C PRO A 17 -7.56 -7.87 -9.39
N ALA A 18 -6.44 -7.95 -8.68
CA ALA A 18 -6.33 -7.59 -7.28
C ALA A 18 -5.02 -6.88 -6.99
N PHE A 19 -5.07 -5.93 -6.06
CA PHE A 19 -3.92 -5.15 -5.64
C PHE A 19 -3.99 -4.79 -4.15
N ARG A 20 -2.86 -4.36 -3.59
CA ARG A 20 -2.79 -3.66 -2.31
C ARG A 20 -1.88 -2.45 -2.43
N LEU A 21 -2.05 -1.51 -1.51
CA LEU A 21 -1.15 -0.36 -1.39
C LEU A 21 -0.21 -0.60 -0.21
N ASN A 22 1.08 -0.37 -0.43
CA ASN A 22 2.06 -0.27 0.65
C ASN A 22 2.54 1.19 0.70
N LEU A 23 2.61 1.76 1.90
CA LEU A 23 3.03 3.15 2.11
C LEU A 23 4.32 3.17 2.91
N GLY A 24 5.18 4.14 2.63
CA GLY A 24 6.41 4.33 3.37
C GLY A 24 6.90 5.77 3.33
N VAL A 25 7.71 6.14 4.31
CA VAL A 25 8.47 7.39 4.28
C VAL A 25 9.94 7.05 4.28
N VAL A 26 10.62 7.37 3.19
CA VAL A 26 12.04 7.12 3.00
C VAL A 26 12.83 8.34 3.47
N PRO A 27 13.83 8.19 4.35
CA PRO A 27 14.74 9.29 4.69
C PRO A 27 15.41 9.86 3.44
N GLN A 28 15.63 11.18 3.40
CA GLN A 28 16.19 11.84 2.22
C GLN A 28 17.59 11.32 1.86
N GLU A 29 18.33 10.87 2.87
CA GLU A 29 19.67 10.32 2.78
C GLU A 29 19.70 8.82 2.40
N GLY A 30 18.53 8.22 2.19
CA GLY A 30 18.35 6.79 1.94
C GLY A 30 18.32 5.95 3.22
N ILE A 31 18.61 4.65 3.08
CA ILE A 31 18.61 3.70 4.21
C ILE A 31 19.89 2.86 4.24
N VAL A 32 20.21 2.32 5.41
CA VAL A 32 21.18 1.24 5.55
C VAL A 32 20.44 -0.09 5.46
N HIS A 33 20.76 -0.89 4.46
CA HIS A 33 20.21 -2.22 4.25
C HIS A 33 21.32 -3.27 4.42
N ALA A 34 20.95 -4.56 4.53
CA ALA A 34 21.91 -5.65 4.68
C ALA A 34 22.96 -5.72 3.54
N SER A 35 22.60 -5.23 2.35
CA SER A 35 23.46 -5.15 1.17
C SER A 35 24.29 -3.85 1.08
N GLY A 36 24.22 -2.98 2.08
CA GLY A 36 24.86 -1.66 2.09
C GLY A 36 23.88 -0.50 2.08
N ARG A 37 24.38 0.70 1.83
CA ARG A 37 23.56 1.92 1.75
C ARG A 37 22.78 1.93 0.43
N ILE A 38 21.46 2.16 0.52
CA ILE A 38 20.57 2.32 -0.63
C ILE A 38 20.15 3.79 -0.69
N PRO A 39 20.35 4.50 -1.82
CA PRO A 39 19.92 5.89 -1.97
C PRO A 39 18.38 5.96 -1.99
N ALA A 40 17.82 7.11 -1.61
CA ALA A 40 16.39 7.23 -1.35
C ALA A 40 15.50 6.86 -2.56
N GLU A 41 15.94 7.19 -3.77
CA GLU A 41 15.28 6.89 -5.03
C GLU A 41 15.18 5.39 -5.36
N ASP A 42 16.07 4.57 -4.79
CA ASP A 42 16.12 3.12 -5.02
C ASP A 42 15.47 2.31 -3.88
N VAL A 43 14.93 2.99 -2.85
CA VAL A 43 14.30 2.33 -1.72
C VAL A 43 12.91 1.84 -2.11
N TRP A 44 12.68 0.54 -1.91
CA TRP A 44 11.36 -0.06 -2.02
C TRP A 44 10.70 -0.09 -0.65
N VAL A 45 9.37 -0.01 -0.58
CA VAL A 45 8.65 0.10 0.70
C VAL A 45 8.99 -1.05 1.65
N GLN A 46 9.16 -2.26 1.11
CA GLN A 46 9.52 -3.46 1.86
C GLN A 46 10.93 -3.47 2.46
N TYR A 47 11.81 -2.53 2.08
CA TYR A 47 13.14 -2.38 2.68
C TYR A 47 13.12 -1.51 3.94
N LEU A 48 12.02 -0.80 4.19
CA LEU A 48 11.86 0.02 5.38
C LEU A 48 11.66 -0.84 6.62
N GLU A 49 12.29 -0.45 7.72
CA GLU A 49 12.08 -1.09 9.03
C GLU A 49 10.62 -0.99 9.47
N GLN A 50 9.98 0.15 9.20
CA GLN A 50 8.56 0.37 9.40
C GLN A 50 7.90 0.87 8.12
N TYR A 51 6.77 0.27 7.77
CA TYR A 51 5.93 0.67 6.64
C TYR A 51 4.46 0.38 6.93
N PHE A 52 3.58 0.79 6.01
CA PHE A 52 2.14 0.65 6.18
C PHE A 52 1.53 -0.14 5.03
N GLN A 53 0.44 -0.85 5.31
CA GLN A 53 -0.33 -1.60 4.32
C GLN A 53 -1.78 -1.16 4.37
N VAL A 54 -2.35 -0.81 3.22
CA VAL A 54 -3.76 -0.44 3.10
C VAL A 54 -4.55 -1.62 2.57
N TYR A 55 -5.66 -1.93 3.24
CA TYR A 55 -6.54 -3.04 2.89
C TYR A 55 -7.96 -2.55 2.62
N ARG A 56 -8.67 -3.22 1.70
CA ARG A 56 -10.06 -2.95 1.37
C ARG A 56 -10.99 -3.08 2.59
N ARG A 57 -10.68 -4.02 3.49
CA ARG A 57 -11.47 -4.28 4.70
C ARG A 57 -10.58 -4.23 5.94
N PRO A 58 -10.98 -3.48 6.99
CA PRO A 58 -10.12 -3.18 8.13
C PRO A 58 -9.75 -4.43 8.95
N PHE A 59 -10.68 -5.39 9.06
CA PHE A 59 -10.49 -6.57 9.90
C PHE A 59 -9.93 -7.80 9.17
N PHE A 60 -10.11 -7.88 7.85
CA PHE A 60 -9.86 -9.12 7.10
C PHE A 60 -8.58 -9.09 6.25
N ARG A 61 -7.78 -8.02 6.33
CA ARG A 61 -6.56 -7.82 5.52
C ARG A 61 -6.79 -8.17 4.04
N HIS A 62 -7.98 -7.82 3.57
CA HIS A 62 -8.41 -8.19 2.23
C HIS A 62 -7.83 -7.20 1.24
N TRP A 63 -7.21 -7.70 0.18
CA TRP A 63 -6.74 -6.87 -0.92
C TRP A 63 -7.94 -6.25 -1.63
N PHE A 64 -7.69 -5.21 -2.40
CA PHE A 64 -8.64 -4.73 -3.39
C PHE A 64 -8.74 -5.81 -4.46
N ASP A 65 -9.96 -6.29 -4.74
CA ASP A 65 -10.21 -7.39 -5.67
C ASP A 65 -11.52 -7.12 -6.39
N ALA A 66 -11.46 -7.05 -7.72
CA ALA A 66 -12.59 -6.75 -8.59
C ALA A 66 -13.53 -7.94 -8.82
N ARG A 67 -13.22 -9.12 -8.29
CA ARG A 67 -14.07 -10.31 -8.47
C ARG A 67 -15.29 -10.24 -7.55
N ARG A 68 -16.48 -10.38 -8.13
CA ARG A 68 -17.75 -10.55 -7.39
C ARG A 68 -17.90 -11.95 -6.81
N TRP A 69 -17.46 -12.97 -7.54
CA TRP A 69 -17.48 -14.37 -7.10
C TRP A 69 -16.24 -15.14 -7.59
N LEU A 70 -15.99 -16.30 -6.97
CA LEU A 70 -14.89 -17.17 -7.35
C LEU A 70 -15.13 -17.69 -8.79
N GLY A 71 -14.28 -17.28 -9.74
CA GLY A 71 -14.35 -17.74 -11.13
C GLY A 71 -15.04 -16.80 -12.13
N SER A 72 -15.58 -15.64 -11.71
CA SER A 72 -15.97 -14.57 -12.66
C SER A 72 -14.74 -13.88 -13.23
N ALA A 73 -14.77 -13.59 -14.53
CA ALA A 73 -13.99 -12.48 -15.08
C ALA A 73 -14.61 -11.15 -14.61
N PRO A 74 -13.83 -10.20 -14.07
CA PRO A 74 -14.34 -8.88 -13.74
C PRO A 74 -14.73 -8.13 -15.01
N THR A 75 -15.73 -7.26 -14.92
CA THR A 75 -16.02 -6.27 -15.96
C THR A 75 -15.15 -5.02 -15.76
N GLU A 76 -15.07 -4.15 -16.77
CA GLU A 76 -14.42 -2.84 -16.64
C GLU A 76 -15.02 -2.02 -15.49
N ALA A 77 -16.35 -2.00 -15.37
CA ALA A 77 -17.05 -1.35 -14.27
C ALA A 77 -16.70 -1.91 -12.88
N ASP A 78 -16.40 -3.22 -12.78
CA ASP A 78 -15.95 -3.81 -11.51
C ASP A 78 -14.53 -3.36 -11.14
N ILE A 79 -13.67 -3.17 -12.15
CA ILE A 79 -12.30 -2.67 -11.97
C ILE A 79 -12.35 -1.21 -11.53
N GLU A 80 -13.12 -0.37 -12.23
CA GLU A 80 -13.33 1.04 -11.88
C GLU A 80 -13.86 1.19 -10.46
N ALA A 81 -14.92 0.46 -10.10
CA ALA A 81 -15.46 0.49 -8.74
C ALA A 81 -14.43 0.08 -7.68
N THR A 82 -13.55 -0.87 -7.99
CA THR A 82 -12.49 -1.31 -7.08
C THR A 82 -11.41 -0.24 -6.90
N VAL A 83 -11.09 0.51 -7.95
CA VAL A 83 -10.17 1.66 -7.88
C VAL A 83 -10.81 2.80 -7.09
N ASP A 84 -12.08 3.12 -7.37
CA ASP A 84 -12.83 4.14 -6.64
C ASP A 84 -12.87 3.83 -5.14
N GLU A 85 -13.11 2.58 -4.76
CA GLU A 85 -13.02 2.14 -3.37
C GLU A 85 -11.65 2.47 -2.74
N ALA A 86 -10.54 2.24 -3.44
CA ALA A 86 -9.22 2.59 -2.94
C ALA A 86 -9.03 4.11 -2.83
N VAL A 87 -9.57 4.89 -3.78
CA VAL A 87 -9.53 6.36 -3.75
C VAL A 87 -10.30 6.91 -2.56
N THR A 88 -11.41 6.28 -2.13
CA THR A 88 -12.13 6.72 -0.93
C THR A 88 -11.31 6.65 0.36
N LEU A 89 -10.21 5.89 0.37
CA LEU A 89 -9.28 5.78 1.51
C LEU A 89 -8.12 6.78 1.47
N MET A 90 -8.06 7.66 0.46
CA MET A 90 -7.02 8.70 0.38
C MET A 90 -6.86 9.53 1.66
N PRO A 91 -7.93 9.94 2.37
CA PRO A 91 -7.77 10.65 3.65
C PRO A 91 -7.02 9.84 4.71
N GLU A 92 -7.21 8.52 4.80
CA GLU A 92 -6.46 7.67 5.72
C GLU A 92 -4.98 7.56 5.31
N ILE A 93 -4.71 7.53 4.01
CA ILE A 93 -3.34 7.50 3.46
C ILE A 93 -2.61 8.81 3.77
N GLU A 94 -3.28 9.95 3.59
CA GLU A 94 -2.72 11.26 3.92
C GLU A 94 -2.42 11.38 5.42
N GLU A 95 -3.33 10.91 6.28
CA GLU A 95 -3.15 10.94 7.74
C GLU A 95 -1.91 10.14 8.17
N VAL A 96 -1.66 8.99 7.53
CA VAL A 96 -0.43 8.20 7.75
C VAL A 96 0.82 9.02 7.44
N PHE A 97 0.83 9.78 6.35
CA PHE A 97 2.01 10.58 5.98
C PHE A 97 2.19 11.84 6.85
N VAL A 98 1.08 12.41 7.33
CA VAL A 98 1.09 13.61 8.20
C VAL A 98 1.53 13.25 9.61
N SER A 99 0.81 12.33 10.26
CA SER A 99 0.95 12.04 11.69
C SER A 99 1.55 10.66 12.00
N GLY A 100 1.64 9.77 11.02
CA GLY A 100 2.00 8.36 11.25
C GLY A 100 0.86 7.52 11.82
N THR A 101 -0.34 8.07 11.94
CA THR A 101 -1.48 7.38 12.55
C THR A 101 -2.10 6.38 11.59
N CYS A 102 -2.26 5.14 12.05
CA CYS A 102 -2.94 4.08 11.31
C CYS A 102 -4.47 4.22 11.45
N GLY A 103 -5.15 4.58 10.35
CA GLY A 103 -6.61 4.50 10.24
C GLY A 103 -7.13 3.06 10.21
N PRO A 104 -8.45 2.83 10.24
CA PRO A 104 -9.03 1.48 10.29
C PRO A 104 -8.55 0.54 9.19
N HIS A 105 -8.32 1.06 7.98
CA HIS A 105 -7.91 0.28 6.81
C HIS A 105 -6.39 0.15 6.70
N VAL A 106 -5.64 0.86 7.54
CA VAL A 106 -4.19 0.91 7.52
C VAL A 106 -3.62 0.03 8.61
N ARG A 107 -2.72 -0.86 8.20
CA ARG A 107 -1.92 -1.66 9.11
C ARG A 107 -0.48 -1.15 9.15
N CYS A 108 -0.01 -0.85 10.34
CA CYS A 108 1.38 -0.60 10.65
C CYS A 108 2.16 -1.95 10.62
N VAL A 109 3.27 -2.03 9.88
CA VAL A 109 4.13 -3.22 9.77
C VAL A 109 5.56 -2.84 10.10
N GLY A 110 6.19 -3.61 10.99
CA GLY A 110 7.49 -3.24 11.55
C GLY A 110 7.35 -2.32 12.76
N GLY A 111 8.13 -2.64 13.79
CA GLY A 111 8.03 -2.13 15.15
C GLY A 111 8.57 -3.15 16.14
#